data_AF-A0AAX1N4Q1-F1
#
_entry.id   AF-A0AAX1N4Q1-F1
#
_cell.length_a   1.000
_cell.length_b   1.000
_cell.length_c   1.000
_cell.angle_alpha   90.00
_cell.angle_beta   90.00
_cell.angle_gamma   90.00
#
_symmetry.space_group_name_H-M   'P 1'
#
loop_
_entity.id
_entity.type
_entity.pdbx_description
1 polymer ?
#
loop_
_entity_poly.entity_id
_entity_poly.type
_entity_poly.pdbx_seq_one_letter_code
_entity_poly.pdbx_strand_id
1 'polypeptide(L)'
;MKYIYKLNLLCLLLLLGSCGSEIFDSDIDDNSPERGNYLYESTVDYYAKPTDTTPIHSQKFEGFIEYKPTNRQIVVHPYDSFSWSLIISDSVHNGNKVLWQIPSDQNITVNDDTFTIDGIVLDEYNNEDYHVSIEGDSLKFKYRSYVLDRDREVQVTRSSFISVKF
;
A
#
# COMPACT_ATOMS: atom_id res chain seq x y z
N MET A 1 51.71 -22.82 -38.99
CA MET A 1 50.33 -22.87 -38.47
C MET A 1 50.38 -22.53 -36.98
N LYS A 2 49.94 -21.34 -36.59
CA LYS A 2 49.83 -20.93 -35.17
C LYS A 2 48.40 -21.20 -34.72
N TYR A 3 48.23 -22.10 -33.76
CA TYR A 3 46.96 -22.33 -33.08
C TYR A 3 46.86 -21.37 -31.90
N ILE A 4 45.83 -20.53 -31.89
CA ILE A 4 45.43 -19.71 -30.73
C ILE A 4 44.35 -20.51 -30.01
N TYR A 5 44.68 -21.05 -28.83
CA TYR A 5 43.73 -21.75 -27.96
C TYR A 5 43.22 -20.82 -26.84
N LYS A 6 41.89 -20.71 -26.82
CA LYS A 6 40.90 -20.28 -25.82
C LYS A 6 41.29 -20.14 -24.33
N LEU A 7 40.85 -19.02 -23.75
CA LEU A 7 39.84 -18.87 -22.67
C LEU A 7 39.80 -19.94 -21.53
N ASN A 8 40.20 -19.54 -20.31
CA ASN A 8 39.42 -19.56 -19.03
C ASN A 8 40.31 -19.74 -17.78
N LEU A 9 40.21 -18.81 -16.82
CA LEU A 9 40.21 -18.99 -15.35
C LEU A 9 40.00 -17.58 -14.74
N LEU A 10 38.80 -17.14 -14.38
CA LEU A 10 37.97 -17.51 -13.23
C LEU A 10 38.71 -17.40 -11.87
N CYS A 11 38.05 -16.65 -10.96
CA CYS A 11 38.24 -16.60 -9.52
C CYS A 11 39.50 -15.89 -9.00
N LEU A 12 39.35 -14.63 -8.57
CA LEU A 12 39.56 -14.25 -7.17
C LEU A 12 39.12 -12.79 -6.92
N LEU A 13 38.24 -12.60 -5.92
CA LEU A 13 38.05 -11.38 -5.12
C LEU A 13 37.32 -10.22 -5.85
N LEU A 14 35.99 -10.07 -5.91
CA LEU A 14 34.93 -10.28 -4.90
C LEU A 14 35.39 -10.11 -3.45
N LEU A 15 35.96 -8.94 -3.16
CA LEU A 15 35.95 -8.31 -1.83
C LEU A 15 34.91 -7.17 -1.93
N LEU A 16 33.64 -7.40 -1.64
CA LEU A 16 33.09 -7.47 -0.27
C LEU A 16 33.63 -6.33 0.61
N GLY A 17 33.39 -5.10 0.19
CA GLY A 17 33.16 -3.98 1.09
C GLY A 17 31.67 -3.88 1.34
N SER A 18 31.20 -4.65 2.31
CA SER A 18 29.86 -4.58 2.89
C SER A 18 29.53 -3.13 3.27
N CYS A 19 28.69 -2.45 2.48
CA CYS A 19 27.78 -1.47 3.05
C CYS A 19 26.77 -2.30 3.82
N GLY A 20 27.02 -2.48 5.12
CA GLY A 20 26.04 -3.00 6.03
C GLY A 20 24.79 -2.13 5.90
N SER A 21 23.74 -2.69 5.30
CA SER A 21 22.40 -2.16 5.54
C SER A 21 22.18 -2.36 7.02
N GLU A 22 22.15 -1.26 7.76
CA GLU A 22 21.76 -1.27 9.14
C GLU A 22 20.32 -1.79 9.19
N ILE A 23 20.16 -3.07 9.53
CA ILE A 23 18.86 -3.67 9.86
C ILE A 23 18.54 -3.13 11.25
N PHE A 24 17.98 -1.92 11.29
CA PHE A 24 17.34 -1.35 12.46
C PHE A 24 15.84 -1.25 12.20
N ASP A 25 15.17 -2.37 12.36
CA ASP A 25 14.09 -2.51 13.34
C ASP A 25 13.81 -4.01 13.42
N SER A 26 13.51 -4.52 14.61
CA SER A 26 13.04 -5.89 14.74
C SER A 26 11.72 -6.00 13.98
N ASP A 27 11.74 -6.64 12.80
CA ASP A 27 10.52 -7.02 12.10
C ASP A 27 9.60 -7.72 13.09
N ILE A 28 8.41 -7.17 13.30
CA ILE A 28 7.38 -7.83 14.08
C ILE A 28 7.02 -9.09 13.28
N ASP A 29 7.35 -10.26 13.82
CA ASP A 29 7.03 -11.56 13.23
C ASP A 29 5.53 -11.86 13.45
N ASP A 30 4.67 -11.16 12.71
CA ASP A 30 3.22 -11.41 12.65
C ASP A 30 2.84 -12.19 11.36
N ASN A 31 3.81 -12.78 10.67
CA ASN A 31 3.67 -13.36 9.33
C ASN A 31 3.11 -12.39 8.27
N SER A 32 3.19 -11.07 8.50
CA SER A 32 2.94 -10.08 7.45
C SER A 32 3.95 -10.22 6.31
N PRO A 33 3.61 -9.80 5.08
CA PRO A 33 4.56 -9.79 3.99
C PRO A 33 5.78 -8.94 4.37
N GLU A 34 6.97 -9.39 3.97
CA GLU A 34 8.20 -8.58 4.09
C GLU A 34 7.97 -7.17 3.55
N ARG A 35 8.68 -6.19 4.15
CA ARG A 35 8.71 -4.81 3.65
C ARG A 35 8.80 -4.81 2.12
N GLY A 36 7.79 -4.25 1.48
CA GLY A 36 7.64 -4.30 0.04
C GLY A 36 7.16 -2.96 -0.47
N ASN A 37 7.70 -2.58 -1.63
CA ASN A 37 7.12 -1.51 -2.42
C ASN A 37 6.21 -2.16 -3.48
N TYR A 38 5.00 -1.64 -3.65
CA TYR A 38 4.07 -2.11 -4.67
C TYR A 38 3.78 -0.98 -5.63
N LEU A 39 3.93 -1.20 -6.94
CA LEU A 39 3.40 -0.25 -7.93
C LEU A 39 1.89 -0.38 -7.95
N TYR A 40 1.17 0.73 -7.83
CA TYR A 40 -0.28 0.72 -7.81
C TYR A 40 -0.87 1.57 -8.93
N GLU A 41 -2.01 1.12 -9.43
CA GLU A 41 -2.98 1.95 -10.12
C GLU A 41 -4.23 2.06 -9.24
N SER A 42 -4.78 3.26 -9.15
CA SER A 42 -6.00 3.54 -8.41
C SER A 42 -6.92 4.45 -9.20
N THR A 43 -8.22 4.21 -9.07
CA THR A 43 -9.25 5.18 -9.48
C THR A 43 -9.92 5.70 -8.21
N VAL A 44 -9.98 7.03 -8.11
CA VAL A 44 -10.63 7.76 -7.01
C VAL A 44 -11.87 8.46 -7.55
N ASP A 45 -13.01 8.08 -7.01
CA ASP A 45 -14.31 8.69 -7.29
C ASP A 45 -14.62 9.77 -6.26
N TYR A 46 -14.99 10.95 -6.72
CA TYR A 46 -15.29 12.11 -5.88
C TYR A 46 -16.81 12.33 -5.83
N TYR A 47 -17.35 12.57 -4.65
CA TYR A 47 -18.78 12.76 -4.40
C TYR A 47 -19.04 14.05 -3.63
N ALA A 48 -20.11 14.75 -4.01
CA ALA A 48 -20.50 15.99 -3.35
C ALA A 48 -21.10 15.73 -1.95
N LYS A 49 -21.82 14.61 -1.77
CA LYS A 49 -22.40 14.21 -0.48
C LYS A 49 -22.18 12.72 -0.21
N PRO A 50 -22.17 12.30 1.07
CA PRO A 50 -21.98 10.90 1.45
C PRO A 50 -23.02 9.92 0.88
N THR A 51 -24.24 10.40 0.63
CA THR A 51 -25.37 9.60 0.14
C THR A 51 -25.42 9.50 -1.38
N ASP A 52 -24.55 10.23 -2.10
CA ASP A 52 -24.57 10.24 -3.56
C ASP A 52 -24.07 8.90 -4.11
N THR A 53 -24.69 8.46 -5.21
CA THR A 53 -24.33 7.21 -5.90
C THR A 53 -23.58 7.46 -7.21
N THR A 54 -23.65 8.69 -7.74
CA THR A 54 -22.96 9.11 -8.96
C THR A 54 -21.81 10.05 -8.60
N PRO A 55 -20.56 9.77 -9.02
CA PRO A 55 -19.45 10.66 -8.76
C PRO A 55 -19.59 11.95 -9.60
N ILE A 56 -19.15 13.07 -9.03
CA ILE A 56 -19.00 14.33 -9.78
C ILE A 56 -17.83 14.29 -10.75
N HIS A 57 -16.78 13.53 -10.40
CA HIS A 57 -15.62 13.27 -11.23
C HIS A 57 -14.88 12.01 -10.72
N SER A 58 -14.07 11.41 -11.59
CA SER A 58 -13.19 10.29 -11.27
C SER A 58 -11.79 10.55 -11.80
N GLN A 59 -10.78 10.36 -10.96
CA GLN A 59 -9.37 10.57 -11.31
C GLN A 59 -8.56 9.29 -11.12
N LYS A 60 -7.59 9.08 -12.02
CA LYS A 60 -6.61 8.00 -11.88
C LYS A 60 -5.36 8.49 -11.17
N PHE A 61 -4.81 7.64 -10.32
CA PHE A 61 -3.55 7.85 -9.65
C PHE A 61 -2.66 6.64 -9.81
N GLU A 62 -1.37 6.90 -9.96
CA GLU A 62 -0.32 5.90 -10.01
C GLU A 62 0.77 6.28 -9.01
N GLY A 63 1.49 5.28 -8.52
CA GLY A 63 2.52 5.50 -7.53
C GLY A 63 3.05 4.20 -6.97
N PHE A 64 3.58 4.28 -5.76
CA PHE A 64 3.96 3.09 -5.00
C PHE A 64 3.39 3.09 -3.57
N ILE A 65 3.22 1.90 -3.01
CA ILE A 65 2.80 1.67 -1.63
C ILE A 65 3.96 1.06 -0.87
N GLU A 66 4.31 1.60 0.29
CA GLU A 66 5.26 1.04 1.24
C GLU A 66 4.52 0.48 2.46
N TYR A 67 4.76 -0.78 2.79
CA TYR A 67 4.32 -1.37 4.07
C TYR A 67 5.43 -1.26 5.13
N LYS A 68 5.09 -0.74 6.31
CA LYS A 68 5.97 -0.60 7.47
C LYS A 68 5.46 -1.47 8.63
N PRO A 69 6.05 -2.67 8.84
CA PRO A 69 5.61 -3.61 9.87
C PRO A 69 5.64 -3.04 11.29
N THR A 70 6.71 -2.32 11.66
CA THR A 70 6.93 -1.79 13.02
C THR A 70 5.74 -0.97 13.54
N ASN A 71 5.12 -0.20 12.65
CA ASN A 71 4.02 0.70 12.99
C ASN A 71 2.66 0.21 12.45
N ARG A 72 2.61 -0.99 11.86
CA ARG A 72 1.44 -1.53 11.15
C ARG A 72 0.86 -0.50 10.19
N GLN A 73 1.73 0.09 9.38
CA GLN A 73 1.40 1.27 8.59
C GLN A 73 1.53 0.97 7.11
N ILE A 74 0.53 1.37 6.33
CA ILE A 74 0.61 1.45 4.88
C ILE A 74 0.84 2.92 4.53
N VAL A 75 1.90 3.21 3.78
CA VAL A 75 2.22 4.53 3.24
C VAL A 75 1.98 4.51 1.74
N VAL A 76 1.18 5.44 1.24
CA VAL A 76 0.85 5.58 -0.18
C VAL A 76 1.61 6.78 -0.72
N HIS A 77 2.35 6.56 -1.81
CA HIS A 77 3.16 7.56 -2.50
C HIS A 77 2.68 7.74 -3.94
N PRO A 78 1.68 8.59 -4.19
CA PRO A 78 1.30 8.97 -5.55
C PRO A 78 2.45 9.73 -6.24
N TYR A 79 2.62 9.58 -7.55
CA TYR A 79 3.67 10.31 -8.28
C TYR A 79 3.39 11.81 -8.40
N ASP A 80 2.13 12.16 -8.66
CA ASP A 80 1.70 13.55 -8.93
C ASP A 80 0.87 14.13 -7.78
N SER A 81 1.06 13.64 -6.55
CA SER A 81 0.32 14.10 -5.39
C SER A 81 1.11 13.92 -4.08
N PHE A 82 0.47 14.20 -2.95
CA PHE A 82 1.08 14.12 -1.63
C PHE A 82 1.01 12.70 -1.09
N SER A 83 2.10 12.27 -0.45
CA SER A 83 2.11 10.99 0.26
C SER A 83 1.24 11.07 1.52
N TRP A 84 0.63 9.95 1.87
CA TRP A 84 -0.21 9.83 3.04
C TRP A 84 -0.14 8.40 3.59
N SER A 85 -0.66 8.17 4.79
CA SER A 85 -0.52 6.86 5.45
C SER A 85 -1.71 6.52 6.32
N LEU A 86 -1.92 5.24 6.57
CA LEU A 86 -2.90 4.71 7.51
C LEU A 86 -2.31 3.57 8.32
N ILE A 87 -2.95 3.27 9.43
CA ILE A 87 -2.67 2.12 10.28
C ILE A 87 -3.61 0.97 9.91
N ILE A 88 -3.12 -0.26 10.03
CA ILE A 88 -3.85 -1.50 9.82
C ILE A 88 -3.84 -2.37 11.10
N SER A 89 -4.77 -3.31 11.17
CA SER A 89 -4.88 -4.31 12.23
C SER A 89 -3.76 -5.35 12.15
N ASP A 90 -3.76 -6.27 13.13
CA ASP A 90 -3.00 -7.51 13.05
C ASP A 90 -3.37 -8.32 11.79
N SER A 91 -2.38 -9.07 11.30
CA SER A 91 -2.49 -9.97 10.16
C SER A 91 -3.40 -11.16 10.44
N VAL A 92 -4.36 -11.42 9.54
CA VAL A 92 -5.19 -12.63 9.56
C VAL A 92 -4.93 -13.45 8.30
N HIS A 93 -4.58 -14.72 8.47
CA HIS A 93 -4.29 -15.62 7.35
C HIS A 93 -5.54 -16.40 6.94
N ASN A 94 -5.87 -16.35 5.65
CA ASN A 94 -6.94 -17.13 5.04
C ASN A 94 -6.42 -17.85 3.80
N GLY A 95 -5.93 -19.09 3.99
CA GLY A 95 -5.29 -19.86 2.93
C GLY A 95 -3.99 -19.20 2.47
N ASN A 96 -3.95 -18.77 1.21
CA ASN A 96 -2.83 -18.06 0.60
C ASN A 96 -2.93 -16.53 0.72
N LYS A 97 -3.97 -16.02 1.38
CA LYS A 97 -4.18 -14.59 1.59
C LYS A 97 -3.76 -14.14 2.97
N VAL A 98 -3.22 -12.92 3.05
CA VAL A 98 -3.12 -12.15 4.29
C VAL A 98 -4.15 -11.02 4.22
N LEU A 99 -4.97 -10.91 5.26
CA LEU A 99 -6.06 -9.96 5.36
C LEU A 99 -5.80 -8.97 6.50
N TRP A 100 -6.09 -7.69 6.24
CA TRP A 100 -6.03 -6.62 7.24
C TRP A 100 -7.28 -5.78 7.27
N GLN A 101 -7.59 -5.29 8.46
CA GLN A 101 -8.60 -4.28 8.69
C GLN A 101 -7.92 -2.91 8.79
N ILE A 102 -8.55 -1.90 8.23
CA ILE A 102 -8.34 -0.50 8.59
C ILE A 102 -9.25 -0.20 9.80
N PRO A 103 -8.71 0.14 10.98
CA PRO A 103 -9.51 0.71 12.08
C PRO A 103 -10.34 1.91 11.60
N SER A 104 -11.57 2.02 12.09
CA SER A 104 -12.47 3.12 11.70
C SER A 104 -11.99 4.48 12.19
N ASP A 105 -12.46 5.53 11.52
CA ASP A 105 -12.32 6.92 11.95
C ASP A 105 -10.86 7.42 12.07
N GLN A 106 -9.95 6.88 11.25
CA GLN A 106 -8.56 7.34 11.21
C GLN A 106 -8.45 8.71 10.55
N ASN A 107 -7.88 9.69 11.25
CA ASN A 107 -7.63 11.01 10.66
C ASN A 107 -6.26 11.03 9.97
N ILE A 108 -6.25 11.41 8.70
CA ILE A 108 -5.03 11.64 7.91
C ILE A 108 -4.99 13.10 7.48
N THR A 109 -3.79 13.69 7.47
CA THR A 109 -3.60 15.06 6.97
C THR A 109 -2.84 15.02 5.66
N VAL A 110 -3.43 15.59 4.60
CA VAL A 110 -2.85 15.67 3.26
C VAL A 110 -2.89 17.13 2.82
N ASN A 111 -1.73 17.75 2.64
CA ASN A 111 -1.62 19.15 2.20
C ASN A 111 -2.51 20.11 3.02
N ASP A 112 -2.32 20.10 4.34
CA ASP A 112 -3.05 20.89 5.36
C ASP A 112 -4.53 20.54 5.58
N ASP A 113 -5.12 19.68 4.73
CA ASP A 113 -6.47 19.18 4.90
C ASP A 113 -6.50 17.90 5.70
N THR A 114 -7.41 17.79 6.66
CA THR A 114 -7.60 16.57 7.45
C THR A 114 -8.83 15.81 6.97
N PHE A 115 -8.63 14.54 6.65
CA PHE A 115 -9.64 13.61 6.18
C PHE A 115 -9.82 12.48 7.20
N THR A 116 -11.06 12.06 7.42
CA THR A 116 -11.34 10.81 8.13
C THR A 116 -11.39 9.68 7.11
N ILE A 117 -10.64 8.60 7.33
CA ILE A 117 -10.57 7.40 6.49
C ILE A 117 -11.23 6.23 7.19
N ASP A 118 -12.03 5.51 6.41
CA ASP A 118 -12.54 4.18 6.74
C ASP A 118 -12.23 3.18 5.62
N GLY A 119 -12.13 1.91 5.99
CA GLY A 119 -12.07 0.82 5.02
C GLY A 119 -13.41 0.56 4.33
N ILE A 120 -13.33 0.07 3.09
CA ILE A 120 -14.47 -0.50 2.38
C ILE A 120 -14.23 -2.01 2.29
N VAL A 121 -15.26 -2.80 2.59
CA VAL A 121 -15.20 -4.26 2.57
C VAL A 121 -14.68 -4.77 1.23
N LEU A 122 -13.63 -5.59 1.30
CA LEU A 122 -12.98 -6.24 0.17
C LEU A 122 -13.13 -7.76 0.26
N ASP A 123 -12.90 -8.34 1.44
CA ASP A 123 -13.10 -9.75 1.76
C ASP A 123 -13.87 -9.86 3.10
N GLU A 124 -14.68 -10.91 3.23
CA GLU A 124 -15.32 -11.31 4.49
C GLU A 124 -14.72 -12.66 4.92
N TYR A 125 -14.30 -12.76 6.19
CA TYR A 125 -13.77 -14.01 6.75
C TYR A 125 -14.10 -14.10 8.23
N ASN A 126 -14.57 -15.27 8.70
CA ASN A 126 -14.97 -15.50 10.09
C ASN A 126 -15.96 -14.45 10.67
N ASN A 127 -16.88 -13.94 9.85
CA ASN A 127 -17.84 -12.87 10.18
C ASN A 127 -17.19 -11.51 10.49
N GLU A 128 -15.98 -11.27 9.98
CA GLU A 128 -15.30 -9.99 10.04
C GLU A 128 -15.04 -9.45 8.63
N ASP A 129 -15.07 -8.12 8.52
CA ASP A 129 -14.80 -7.39 7.29
C ASP A 129 -13.32 -7.02 7.20
N TYR A 130 -12.72 -7.26 6.05
CA TYR A 130 -11.33 -6.92 5.76
C TYR A 130 -11.25 -5.96 4.57
N HIS A 131 -10.31 -5.02 4.66
CA HIS A 131 -10.21 -3.85 3.79
C HIS A 131 -8.95 -3.88 2.91
N VAL A 132 -7.96 -4.67 3.33
CA VAL A 132 -6.73 -4.96 2.60
C VAL A 132 -6.60 -6.48 2.44
N SER A 133 -6.24 -6.92 1.24
CA SER A 133 -5.92 -8.33 0.95
C SER A 133 -4.62 -8.41 0.18
N ILE A 134 -3.75 -9.32 0.60
CA ILE A 134 -2.48 -9.63 -0.06
C ILE A 134 -2.50 -11.08 -0.48
N GLU A 135 -2.20 -11.34 -1.76
CA GLU A 135 -2.16 -12.68 -2.35
C GLU A 135 -1.00 -12.75 -3.35
N GLY A 136 0.03 -13.55 -3.02
CA GLY A 136 1.28 -13.58 -3.78
C GLY A 136 1.91 -12.18 -3.85
N ASP A 137 2.16 -11.70 -5.07
CA ASP A 137 2.74 -10.37 -5.31
C ASP A 137 1.70 -9.25 -5.39
N SER A 138 0.40 -9.55 -5.21
CA SER A 138 -0.65 -8.55 -5.32
C SER A 138 -1.11 -8.04 -3.96
N LEU A 139 -1.23 -6.73 -3.82
CA LEU A 139 -1.93 -6.07 -2.73
C LEU A 139 -3.17 -5.36 -3.30
N LYS A 140 -4.32 -5.58 -2.67
CA LYS A 140 -5.57 -4.92 -2.99
C LYS A 140 -6.07 -4.19 -1.78
N PHE A 141 -6.61 -3.01 -2.01
CA PHE A 141 -6.96 -2.11 -0.93
C PHE A 141 -8.14 -1.22 -1.32
N LYS A 142 -9.12 -1.04 -0.43
CA LYS A 142 -10.24 -0.12 -0.65
C LYS A 142 -10.50 0.73 0.58
N TYR A 143 -10.74 2.01 0.35
CA TYR A 143 -11.09 2.95 1.41
C TYR A 143 -12.04 4.03 0.90
N ARG A 144 -12.66 4.70 1.86
CA ARG A 144 -13.38 5.95 1.67
C ARG A 144 -12.80 7.00 2.58
N SER A 145 -12.75 8.24 2.12
CA SER A 145 -12.35 9.38 2.95
C SER A 145 -13.44 10.44 2.99
N TYR A 146 -13.47 11.18 4.10
CA TYR A 146 -14.45 12.21 4.40
C TYR A 146 -13.76 13.50 4.80
N VAL A 147 -14.28 14.64 4.33
CA VAL A 147 -13.98 15.95 4.91
C VAL A 147 -15.26 16.53 5.51
N LEU A 148 -15.19 16.87 6.81
CA LEU A 148 -16.30 17.49 7.56
C LEU A 148 -16.34 19.01 7.35
N ASP A 149 -16.22 19.46 6.10
CA ASP A 149 -16.40 20.86 5.72
C ASP A 149 -17.57 20.96 4.73
N ARG A 150 -18.68 21.53 5.19
CA ARG A 150 -19.94 21.60 4.43
C ARG A 150 -19.87 22.53 3.22
N ASP A 151 -18.87 23.42 3.18
CA ASP A 151 -18.72 24.40 2.12
C ASP A 151 -17.89 23.88 0.95
N ARG A 152 -17.32 22.67 1.07
CA ARG A 152 -16.57 22.03 -0.02
C ARG A 152 -17.48 21.34 -1.03
N GLU A 153 -17.09 21.44 -2.30
CA GLU A 153 -17.75 20.75 -3.42
C GLU A 153 -17.61 19.23 -3.34
N VAL A 154 -16.50 18.73 -2.77
CA VAL A 154 -16.24 17.32 -2.50
C VAL A 154 -16.28 17.10 -1.00
N GLN A 155 -17.14 16.18 -0.55
CA GLN A 155 -17.20 15.77 0.85
C GLN A 155 -16.73 14.34 1.07
N VAL A 156 -16.80 13.49 0.03
CA VAL A 156 -16.43 12.08 0.11
C VAL A 156 -15.62 11.65 -1.10
N THR A 157 -14.59 10.86 -0.86
CA THR A 157 -13.91 10.10 -1.91
C THR A 157 -14.03 8.61 -1.65
N ARG A 158 -14.04 7.82 -2.73
CA ARG A 158 -13.94 6.36 -2.67
C ARG A 158 -12.84 5.91 -3.59
N SER A 159 -12.03 4.98 -3.11
CA SER A 159 -10.87 4.51 -3.86
C SER A 159 -10.72 3.00 -3.78
N SER A 160 -10.23 2.43 -4.88
CA SER A 160 -9.79 1.04 -4.97
C SER A 160 -8.38 1.02 -5.57
N PHE A 161 -7.51 0.20 -4.99
CA PHE A 161 -6.14 -0.04 -5.43
C PHE A 161 -6.02 -1.47 -5.90
N ILE A 162 -5.29 -1.64 -6.98
CA ILE A 162 -4.70 -2.91 -7.35
C ILE A 162 -3.22 -2.63 -7.54
N SER A 163 -2.38 -3.33 -6.79
CA SER A 163 -0.95 -3.15 -6.85
C SER A 163 -0.21 -4.47 -6.99
N VAL A 164 1.01 -4.39 -7.54
CA VAL A 164 1.91 -5.51 -7.79
C VAL A 164 3.29 -5.20 -7.21
N LYS A 165 3.89 -6.16 -6.51
CA LYS A 165 5.22 -6.07 -5.92
C LYS A 165 6.28 -5.90 -7.01
N PHE A 166 7.32 -5.10 -6.75
CA PHE A 166 8.44 -4.88 -7.67
C PHE A 166 9.80 -5.02 -6.98
#